data_AF-A0A820XES3-F1
#
_entry.id   AF-A0A820XES3-F1
#
_cell.length_a   1.000
_cell.length_b   1.000
_cell.length_c   1.000
_cell.angle_alpha   90.00
_cell.angle_beta   90.00
_cell.angle_gamma   90.00
#
_symmetry.space_group_name_H-M   'P 1'
#
loop_
_entity.id
_entity.type
_entity.pdbx_description
1 polymer ?
#
loop_
_entity_poly.entity_id
_entity_poly.type
_entity_poly.pdbx_seq_one_letter_code
_entity_poly.pdbx_strand_id
1 'polypeptide(L)'
;MVQYLPEIMDGLFHILGDPNPEIRKSCEILFSEFLTILKSSQVQPDMFEDMTRILIQNCQSSDELIQYTALHWLREFLNMPKCHQVLLPHSAGLFLPDLTITKMVEVLKTQIQSGASPSRIIALGWVHHLFECLQDQMVAHIDVLFPTLFRVLSDPTDEPPAPLITANLPLSLRKKPNKQQHQHTTEAVLLVLQVFALISTSNRTNTDRNYNDYFTKFIIVLMDLFRTDRGLLEARGSFIIRQLCMLLSPEDIYKTLSETLANEPDTNFAAIMVKILSSILLTSTELHDLRVKLKNLQTTESAGLFVCLYKTWCHNPIALVALCFLSQNYDHACKLVQLFADIEVTVDFLIEIDKLVQLLESPIFTYLRLALLDVENNQTLIRALCGLLMLLPGKTDAFHVLRRRLECVPNFIDKFTSVDKRVANLSMNAKVNETTNDPRKNINFDELQQYYLAIQNKHVDSKKQRYRYTPTSDGL
;
A
#
# COMPACT_ATOMS: atom_id res chain seq x y z
N MET A 1 17.08 7.83 46.21
CA MET A 1 18.01 7.47 45.12
C MET A 1 17.61 8.08 43.79
N VAL A 2 16.37 7.93 43.31
CA VAL A 2 15.92 8.53 42.02
C VAL A 2 16.14 10.05 41.95
N GLN A 3 16.02 10.77 43.07
CA GLN A 3 16.24 12.21 43.18
C GLN A 3 17.67 12.68 42.81
N TYR A 4 18.67 11.78 42.84
CA TYR A 4 20.05 12.08 42.46
C TYR A 4 20.43 11.51 41.09
N LEU A 5 19.47 10.90 40.39
CA LEU A 5 19.71 10.29 39.08
C LEU A 5 20.25 11.30 38.05
N PRO A 6 19.75 12.56 37.94
CA PRO A 6 20.32 13.53 37.01
C PRO A 6 21.81 13.79 37.25
N GLU A 7 22.27 13.79 38.50
CA GLU A 7 23.67 14.06 38.87
C GLU A 7 24.60 12.87 38.58
N ILE A 8 24.07 11.65 38.61
CA ILE A 8 24.85 10.41 38.49
C ILE A 8 24.80 9.85 37.06
N MET A 9 23.77 10.21 36.28
CA MET A 9 23.49 9.61 34.98
C MET A 9 24.61 9.78 33.96
N ASP A 10 25.27 10.94 33.93
CA ASP A 10 26.40 11.18 33.03
C ASP A 10 27.60 10.27 33.37
N GLY A 11 27.86 10.07 34.66
CA GLY A 11 28.87 9.12 35.14
C GLY A 11 28.53 7.66 34.80
N LEU A 12 27.24 7.29 34.83
CA LEU A 12 26.79 5.96 34.40
C LEU A 12 26.98 5.76 32.90
N PHE A 13 26.73 6.77 32.06
CA PHE A 13 26.98 6.69 30.62
C PHE A 13 28.49 6.55 30.31
N HIS A 14 29.36 7.20 31.09
CA HIS A 14 30.80 6.98 30.99
C HIS A 14 31.19 5.53 31.34
N ILE A 15 30.60 4.93 32.38
CA ILE A 15 30.84 3.53 32.78
C ILE A 15 30.28 2.56 31.73
N LEU A 16 29.19 2.93 31.05
CA LEU A 16 28.59 2.13 29.99
C LEU A 16 29.53 1.99 28.77
N GLY A 17 30.37 3.00 28.51
CA GLY A 17 31.42 2.96 27.50
C GLY A 17 32.68 2.19 27.90
N ASP A 18 32.70 1.52 29.06
CA ASP A 18 33.87 0.78 29.53
C ASP A 18 34.18 -0.40 28.58
N PRO A 19 35.48 -0.67 28.29
CA PRO A 19 35.89 -1.79 27.44
C PRO A 19 35.56 -3.16 28.03
N ASN A 20 35.30 -3.28 29.33
CA ASN A 20 34.98 -4.54 29.99
C ASN A 20 33.49 -4.92 29.82
N PRO A 21 33.18 -6.07 29.18
CA PRO A 21 31.80 -6.47 28.90
C PRO A 21 30.96 -6.75 30.17
N GLU A 22 31.58 -7.18 31.27
CA GLU A 22 30.87 -7.47 32.53
C GLU A 22 30.45 -6.18 33.26
N ILE A 23 31.29 -5.14 33.19
CA ILE A 23 30.97 -3.81 33.72
C ILE A 23 29.84 -3.18 32.91
N ARG A 24 29.92 -3.28 31.58
CA ARG A 24 28.88 -2.81 30.67
C ARG A 24 27.53 -3.47 30.93
N LYS A 25 27.49 -4.80 30.99
CA LYS A 25 26.26 -5.56 31.25
C LYS A 25 25.65 -5.23 32.61
N SER A 26 26.49 -5.05 33.63
CA SER A 26 26.06 -4.63 34.96
C SER A 26 25.46 -3.21 34.94
N CYS A 27 26.06 -2.31 34.15
CA CYS A 27 25.54 -0.95 33.93
C CYS A 27 24.19 -0.96 33.18
N GLU A 28 24.02 -1.79 32.15
CA GLU A 28 22.76 -1.95 31.41
C GLU A 28 21.60 -2.45 32.30
N ILE A 29 21.86 -3.43 33.17
CA ILE A 29 20.88 -3.94 34.13
C ILE A 29 20.46 -2.82 35.09
N LEU A 30 21.43 -2.06 35.60
CA LEU A 30 21.20 -0.95 36.51
C LEU A 30 20.42 0.19 35.84
N PHE A 31 20.70 0.53 34.57
CA PHE A 31 19.87 1.43 33.78
C PHE A 31 18.43 0.87 33.63
N SER A 32 18.27 -0.43 33.35
CA SER A 32 16.93 -1.03 33.21
C SER A 32 16.11 -0.99 34.51
N GLU A 33 16.77 -1.19 35.66
CA GLU A 33 16.16 -1.08 36.99
C GLU A 33 15.75 0.36 37.29
N PHE A 34 16.64 1.34 37.06
CA PHE A 34 16.31 2.76 37.24
C PHE A 34 15.12 3.18 36.41
N LEU A 35 15.06 2.74 35.14
CA LEU A 35 13.94 3.03 34.26
C LEU A 35 12.61 2.45 34.78
N THR A 36 12.65 1.22 35.32
CA THR A 36 11.47 0.57 35.91
C THR A 36 11.00 1.30 37.17
N ILE A 37 11.94 1.78 37.99
CA ILE A 37 11.66 2.58 39.18
C ILE A 37 11.07 3.94 38.79
N LEU A 38 11.60 4.59 37.76
CA LEU A 38 11.07 5.86 37.24
C LEU A 38 9.61 5.74 36.78
N LYS A 39 9.26 4.65 36.09
CA LYS A 39 7.88 4.39 35.64
C LYS A 39 6.87 4.26 36.79
N SER A 40 7.29 3.65 37.89
CA SER A 40 6.44 3.37 39.05
C SER A 40 6.39 4.50 40.08
N SER A 41 7.38 5.40 40.08
CA SER A 41 7.52 6.46 41.09
C SER A 41 6.81 7.78 40.71
N GLN A 42 6.51 8.62 41.71
CA GLN A 42 6.12 10.03 41.49
C GLN A 42 7.39 10.89 41.55
N VAL A 43 7.88 11.30 40.38
CA VAL A 43 9.10 12.11 40.22
C VAL A 43 8.70 13.52 39.76
N GLN A 44 9.45 14.53 40.22
CA GLN A 44 9.19 15.94 39.89
C GLN A 44 9.47 16.21 38.40
N PRO A 45 8.71 17.13 37.76
CA PRO A 45 8.85 17.44 36.34
C PRO A 45 10.25 17.97 35.96
N ASP A 46 10.84 18.85 36.77
CA ASP A 46 12.13 19.53 36.52
C ASP A 46 13.30 18.55 36.38
N MET A 47 13.24 17.41 37.08
CA MET A 47 14.25 16.36 37.00
C MET A 47 14.33 15.71 35.62
N PHE A 48 13.20 15.63 34.91
CA PHE A 48 13.17 15.08 33.57
C PHE A 48 13.83 16.01 32.55
N GLU A 49 13.83 17.32 32.79
CA GLU A 49 14.53 18.28 31.92
C GLU A 49 16.05 18.04 31.94
N ASP A 50 16.65 17.96 33.13
CA ASP A 50 18.09 17.76 33.27
C ASP A 50 18.52 16.38 32.73
N MET A 51 17.72 15.35 32.98
CA MET A 51 17.97 14.04 32.38
C MET A 51 17.85 14.06 30.86
N THR A 52 16.81 14.70 30.30
CA THR A 52 16.66 14.82 28.84
C THR A 52 17.85 15.55 28.22
N ARG A 53 18.38 16.60 28.85
CA ARG A 53 19.58 17.31 28.37
C ARG A 53 20.81 16.40 28.29
N ILE A 54 21.07 15.62 29.34
CA ILE A 54 22.19 14.65 29.40
C ILE A 54 22.00 13.53 28.39
N LEU A 55 20.77 13.03 28.22
CA LEU A 55 20.48 11.99 27.24
C LEU A 55 20.70 12.48 25.81
N ILE A 56 20.28 13.71 25.47
CA ILE A 56 20.52 14.32 24.14
C ILE A 56 22.01 14.45 23.87
N GLN A 57 22.82 14.84 24.87
CA GLN A 57 24.27 14.91 24.73
C GLN A 57 24.88 13.52 24.46
N ASN A 58 24.42 12.49 25.18
CA ASN A 58 24.90 11.12 25.02
C ASN A 58 24.41 10.46 23.72
N CYS A 59 23.30 10.90 23.14
CA CYS A 59 22.90 10.53 21.78
C CYS A 59 23.93 10.94 20.71
N GLN A 60 24.82 11.90 20.99
CA GLN A 60 25.90 12.32 20.09
C GLN A 60 27.24 11.63 20.38
N SER A 61 27.31 10.72 21.35
CA SER A 61 28.53 9.98 21.69
C SER A 61 29.05 9.18 20.48
N SER A 62 30.35 8.89 20.40
CA SER A 62 30.90 8.02 19.35
C SER A 62 30.59 6.53 19.55
N ASP A 63 30.14 6.13 20.75
CA ASP A 63 29.85 4.75 21.10
C ASP A 63 28.38 4.39 20.79
N GLU A 64 28.18 3.40 19.92
CA GLU A 64 26.86 2.92 19.49
C GLU A 64 25.97 2.47 20.67
N LEU A 65 26.56 1.92 21.72
CA LEU A 65 25.82 1.38 22.87
C LEU A 65 25.35 2.48 23.82
N ILE A 66 26.16 3.53 23.98
CA ILE A 66 25.78 4.76 24.70
C ILE A 66 24.66 5.48 23.95
N GLN A 67 24.81 5.65 22.63
CA GLN A 67 23.80 6.26 21.77
C GLN A 67 22.46 5.49 21.85
N TYR A 68 22.51 4.16 21.73
CA TYR A 68 21.35 3.28 21.81
C TYR A 68 20.62 3.42 23.15
N THR A 69 21.37 3.36 24.25
CA THR A 69 20.79 3.40 25.61
C THR A 69 20.17 4.77 25.89
N ALA A 70 20.80 5.86 25.43
CA ALA A 70 20.27 7.21 25.55
C ALA A 70 18.95 7.37 24.76
N LEU A 71 18.89 6.87 23.51
CA LEU A 71 17.67 6.89 22.70
C LEU A 71 16.56 6.01 23.28
N HIS A 72 16.89 4.85 23.83
CA HIS A 72 15.91 3.98 24.49
C HIS A 72 15.31 4.67 25.72
N TRP A 73 16.14 5.29 26.55
CA TRP A 73 15.70 6.02 27.74
C TRP A 73 14.80 7.21 27.41
N LEU A 74 15.19 8.02 26.43
CA LEU A 74 14.36 9.12 25.96
C LEU A 74 12.97 8.61 25.48
N ARG A 75 12.88 7.40 24.89
CA ARG A 75 11.62 6.86 24.32
C ARG A 75 10.69 6.48 25.45
N GLU A 76 11.27 5.85 26.45
CA GLU A 76 10.59 5.43 27.66
C GLU A 76 10.15 6.62 28.50
N PHE A 77 10.90 7.73 28.47
CA PHE A 77 10.47 9.00 29.08
C PHE A 77 9.23 9.55 28.41
N LEU A 78 9.19 9.56 27.08
CA LEU A 78 8.02 10.06 26.37
C LEU A 78 6.79 9.17 26.51
N ASN A 79 6.93 7.84 26.58
CA ASN A 79 5.81 6.94 26.89
C ASN A 79 5.20 7.15 28.29
N MET A 80 5.85 7.94 29.16
CA MET A 80 5.28 8.30 30.45
C MET A 80 4.31 9.49 30.29
N PRO A 81 3.01 9.36 30.67
CA PRO A 81 2.02 10.44 30.58
C PRO A 81 2.41 11.69 31.39
N LYS A 82 3.27 11.51 32.39
CA LYS A 82 3.78 12.58 33.26
C LYS A 82 4.83 13.45 32.56
N CYS A 83 5.64 12.85 31.68
CA CYS A 83 6.63 13.56 30.86
C CYS A 83 6.00 14.30 29.68
N HIS A 84 4.81 13.88 29.23
CA HIS A 84 4.05 14.62 28.21
C HIS A 84 3.76 16.06 28.66
N GLN A 85 3.57 16.32 29.96
CA GLN A 85 3.33 17.69 30.45
C GLN A 85 4.60 18.56 30.47
N VAL A 86 5.79 17.96 30.44
CA VAL A 86 7.08 18.69 30.53
C VAL A 86 7.73 18.83 29.16
N LEU A 87 7.58 17.81 28.31
CA LEU A 87 8.26 17.71 27.01
C LEU A 87 7.38 18.09 25.82
N LEU A 88 6.04 18.20 25.98
CA LEU A 88 5.09 18.44 24.88
C LEU A 88 4.25 19.72 25.07
N PRO A 89 3.63 20.25 23.98
CA PRO A 89 3.24 21.66 23.84
C PRO A 89 2.16 22.20 24.78
N HIS A 90 1.53 21.38 25.63
CA HIS A 90 0.30 21.77 26.33
C HIS A 90 0.49 22.25 27.78
N SER A 91 1.71 22.32 28.29
CA SER A 91 2.00 23.11 29.49
C SER A 91 3.25 23.94 29.28
N ALA A 92 3.03 25.25 29.33
CA ALA A 92 4.01 26.33 29.39
C ALA A 92 5.45 25.89 29.73
N GLY A 93 6.33 25.94 28.72
CA GLY A 93 7.77 26.15 28.92
C GLY A 93 8.63 24.90 28.87
N LEU A 94 8.84 24.35 27.67
CA LEU A 94 10.14 23.91 27.16
C LEU A 94 10.02 23.84 25.64
N PHE A 95 10.41 24.93 24.98
CA PHE A 95 10.87 24.79 23.61
C PHE A 95 12.07 23.84 23.69
N LEU A 96 12.00 22.64 23.11
CA LEU A 96 13.24 22.13 22.52
C LEU A 96 13.66 23.26 21.57
N PRO A 97 14.81 23.93 21.79
CA PRO A 97 15.28 24.92 20.84
C PRO A 97 15.22 24.30 19.45
N ASP A 98 14.87 25.08 18.43
CA ASP A 98 14.86 24.60 17.03
C ASP A 98 16.19 23.89 16.66
N LEU A 99 17.29 24.41 17.25
CA LEU A 99 18.63 23.85 17.19
C LEU A 99 18.76 22.43 17.81
N THR A 100 17.98 22.11 18.84
CA THR A 100 17.97 20.81 19.53
C THR A 100 17.19 19.77 18.73
N ILE A 101 16.08 20.14 18.08
CA ILE A 101 15.34 19.24 17.19
C ILE A 101 16.16 18.94 15.95
N THR A 102 16.80 19.95 15.36
CA THR A 102 17.70 19.77 14.22
C THR A 102 18.79 18.75 14.55
N LYS A 103 19.47 18.91 15.68
CA LYS A 103 20.50 17.97 16.15
C LYS A 103 19.96 16.56 16.43
N MET A 104 18.76 16.46 17.01
CA MET A 104 18.13 15.17 17.28
C MET A 104 17.77 14.45 15.97
N VAL A 105 17.21 15.16 15.00
CA VAL A 105 16.90 14.64 13.67
C VAL A 105 18.17 14.16 12.95
N GLU A 106 19.28 14.90 13.06
CA GLU A 106 20.57 14.47 12.51
C GLU A 106 21.07 13.15 13.14
N VAL A 107 21.02 13.02 14.46
CA VAL A 107 21.38 11.77 15.13
C VAL A 107 20.46 10.63 14.70
N LEU A 108 19.14 10.84 14.71
CA LEU A 108 18.17 9.83 14.30
C LEU A 108 18.40 9.39 12.84
N LYS A 109 18.71 10.33 11.94
CA LYS A 109 19.08 10.05 10.56
C LYS A 109 20.30 9.12 10.47
N THR A 110 21.37 9.41 11.24
CA THR A 110 22.57 8.55 11.25
C THR A 110 22.27 7.16 11.81
N GLN A 111 21.41 7.06 12.83
CA GLN A 111 21.01 5.79 13.42
C GLN A 111 20.13 4.95 12.49
N ILE A 112 19.22 5.57 11.74
CA ILE A 112 18.41 4.90 10.72
C ILE A 112 19.32 4.32 9.62
N GLN A 113 20.41 5.02 9.29
CA GLN A 113 21.41 4.58 8.32
C GLN A 113 22.37 3.52 8.89
N SER A 114 22.63 3.52 10.19
CA SER A 114 23.43 2.49 10.86
C SER A 114 22.73 1.14 10.75
N GLY A 115 23.44 0.10 10.33
CA GLY A 115 22.87 -1.19 9.90
C GLY A 115 22.24 -2.04 11.01
N ALA A 116 22.22 -1.59 12.27
CA ALA A 116 21.68 -2.37 13.39
C ALA A 116 20.13 -2.30 13.43
N SER A 117 19.47 -3.44 13.19
CA SER A 117 18.01 -3.56 13.16
C SER A 117 17.30 -2.99 14.41
N PRO A 118 17.75 -3.23 15.65
CA PRO A 118 17.10 -2.68 16.84
C PRO A 118 17.24 -1.15 16.98
N SER A 119 18.45 -0.61 16.74
CA SER A 119 18.72 0.84 16.79
C SER A 119 17.92 1.58 15.72
N ARG A 120 17.82 1.02 14.52
CA ARG A 120 17.02 1.54 13.41
C ARG A 120 15.53 1.62 13.79
N ILE A 121 14.95 0.56 14.37
CA ILE A 121 13.53 0.54 14.77
C ILE A 121 13.25 1.57 15.86
N ILE A 122 14.14 1.70 16.85
CA ILE A 122 14.00 2.71 17.89
C ILE A 122 14.07 4.10 17.28
N ALA A 123 15.05 4.37 16.41
CA ALA A 123 15.16 5.66 15.73
C ALA A 123 13.96 5.97 14.83
N LEU A 124 13.35 4.98 14.18
CA LEU A 124 12.11 5.15 13.42
C LEU A 124 10.90 5.40 14.34
N GLY A 125 10.81 4.69 15.47
CA GLY A 125 9.79 4.95 16.49
C GLY A 125 9.88 6.36 17.06
N TRP A 126 11.10 6.88 17.17
CA TRP A 126 11.38 8.26 17.51
C TRP A 126 10.88 9.25 16.48
N VAL A 127 11.21 9.03 15.21
CA VAL A 127 10.72 9.88 14.14
C VAL A 127 9.19 9.89 14.13
N HIS A 128 8.54 8.72 14.25
CA HIS A 128 7.08 8.61 14.37
C HIS A 128 6.53 9.44 15.52
N HIS A 129 7.06 9.26 16.72
CA HIS A 129 6.58 9.94 17.90
C HIS A 129 6.83 11.45 17.88
N LEU A 130 7.98 11.90 17.34
CA LEU A 130 8.25 13.33 17.13
C LEU A 130 7.26 13.95 16.14
N PHE A 131 6.89 13.23 15.07
CA PHE A 131 5.84 13.68 14.15
C PHE A 131 4.45 13.71 14.80
N GLU A 132 4.15 12.80 15.73
CA GLU A 132 2.90 12.81 16.50
C GLU A 132 2.81 14.00 17.47
N CYS A 133 3.96 14.43 17.99
CA CYS A 133 4.06 15.36 19.11
C CYS A 133 4.44 16.81 18.75
N LEU A 134 5.36 16.98 17.80
CA LEU A 134 6.02 18.24 17.46
C LEU A 134 5.99 18.47 15.94
N GLN A 135 4.86 18.15 15.35
CA GLN A 135 4.71 18.03 13.91
C GLN A 135 5.09 19.30 13.13
N ASP A 136 4.71 20.49 13.62
CA ASP A 136 5.00 21.77 12.94
C ASP A 136 6.50 22.01 12.76
N GLN A 137 7.32 21.60 13.74
CA GLN A 137 8.78 21.72 13.71
C GLN A 137 9.40 20.60 12.87
N MET A 138 8.86 19.38 12.95
CA MET A 138 9.34 18.24 12.18
C MET A 138 9.11 18.36 10.67
N VAL A 139 8.05 19.07 10.24
CA VAL A 139 7.80 19.35 8.82
C VAL A 139 8.95 20.13 8.18
N ALA A 140 9.63 21.03 8.91
CA ALA A 140 10.79 21.76 8.37
C ALA A 140 11.99 20.84 8.05
N HIS A 141 12.05 19.66 8.66
CA HIS A 141 13.12 18.68 8.46
C HIS A 141 12.73 17.50 7.55
N ILE A 142 11.54 17.57 6.94
CA ILE A 142 10.98 16.48 6.13
C ILE A 142 11.86 16.11 4.92
N ASP A 143 12.43 17.12 4.26
CA ASP A 143 13.28 16.94 3.06
C ASP A 143 14.58 16.20 3.40
N VAL A 144 15.05 16.32 4.64
CA VAL A 144 16.25 15.64 5.14
C VAL A 144 15.94 14.18 5.49
N LEU A 145 14.75 13.92 6.01
CA LEU A 145 14.31 12.60 6.48
C LEU A 145 13.78 11.70 5.36
N PHE A 146 13.09 12.26 4.36
CA PHE A 146 12.48 11.51 3.26
C PHE A 146 13.45 10.53 2.58
N PRO A 147 14.64 10.95 2.10
CA PRO A 147 15.57 10.02 1.45
C PRO A 147 15.98 8.85 2.35
N THR A 148 16.17 9.11 3.65
CA THR A 148 16.50 8.07 4.63
C THR A 148 15.35 7.10 4.88
N LEU A 149 14.12 7.59 5.00
CA LEU A 149 12.95 6.76 5.21
C LEU A 149 12.66 5.87 3.98
N PHE A 150 12.77 6.44 2.77
CA PHE A 150 12.64 5.65 1.54
C PHE A 150 13.73 4.60 1.39
N ARG A 151 14.98 4.91 1.78
CA ARG A 151 16.06 3.91 1.79
C ARG A 151 15.74 2.71 2.68
N VAL A 152 15.06 2.91 3.82
CA VAL A 152 14.60 1.80 4.67
C VAL A 152 13.56 0.94 3.94
N LEU A 153 12.65 1.55 3.18
CA LEU A 153 11.69 0.80 2.35
C LEU A 153 12.38 -0.06 1.29
N SER A 154 13.49 0.42 0.71
CA SER A 154 14.26 -0.24 -0.33
C SER A 154 15.25 -1.31 0.15
N ASP A 155 15.56 -1.38 1.45
CA ASP A 155 16.68 -2.20 1.94
C ASP A 155 16.38 -3.71 1.79
N PRO A 156 17.11 -4.49 0.96
CA PRO A 156 16.78 -5.88 0.64
C PRO A 156 17.00 -6.87 1.79
N THR A 157 17.74 -6.50 2.84
CA THR A 157 17.97 -7.36 4.02
C THR A 157 16.70 -7.60 4.85
N ASP A 158 15.66 -6.83 4.55
CA ASP A 158 14.40 -6.73 5.27
C ASP A 158 13.26 -7.48 4.56
N GLU A 159 13.43 -8.77 4.24
CA GLU A 159 12.41 -9.59 3.57
C GLU A 159 11.09 -9.67 4.39
N PRO A 160 9.93 -9.23 3.84
CA PRO A 160 8.67 -9.36 4.56
C PRO A 160 8.30 -10.86 4.65
N PRO A 161 7.49 -11.26 5.65
CA PRO A 161 6.91 -12.60 5.64
C PRO A 161 6.21 -12.81 4.30
N ALA A 162 6.57 -13.90 3.62
CA ALA A 162 6.13 -14.24 2.26
C ALA A 162 4.68 -13.80 2.01
N PRO A 163 4.38 -13.19 0.85
CA PRO A 163 3.03 -12.77 0.52
C PRO A 163 2.04 -13.93 0.70
N LEU A 164 0.79 -13.55 0.93
CA LEU A 164 -0.40 -14.41 0.98
C LEU A 164 -0.58 -15.38 -0.21
N ILE A 165 0.37 -15.47 -1.14
CA ILE A 165 0.52 -16.62 -2.04
C ILE A 165 0.63 -17.93 -1.23
N THR A 166 1.16 -17.89 0.00
CA THR A 166 1.19 -19.06 0.90
C THR A 166 -0.13 -19.35 1.63
N ALA A 167 -1.11 -18.44 1.62
CA ALA A 167 -2.45 -18.72 2.15
C ALA A 167 -3.24 -19.68 1.24
N ASN A 168 -2.77 -19.89 0.00
CA ASN A 168 -3.37 -20.79 -0.99
C ASN A 168 -2.63 -22.14 -1.12
N LEU A 169 -1.61 -22.42 -0.30
CA LEU A 169 -0.87 -23.70 -0.34
C LEU A 169 -1.29 -24.62 0.83
N PRO A 170 -1.47 -25.93 0.61
CA PRO A 170 -1.82 -26.87 1.69
C PRO A 170 -0.84 -26.80 2.88
N LEU A 171 -1.40 -26.93 4.09
CA LEU A 171 -0.70 -26.80 5.39
C LEU A 171 0.63 -27.59 5.50
N SER A 172 0.81 -28.65 4.71
CA SER A 172 1.95 -29.57 4.75
C SER A 172 3.25 -29.04 4.14
N LEU A 173 3.24 -27.93 3.38
CA LEU A 173 4.45 -27.37 2.71
C LEU A 173 4.98 -26.09 3.37
N ARG A 174 4.46 -25.70 4.54
CA ARG A 174 4.84 -24.47 5.24
C ARG A 174 6.21 -24.65 5.91
N LYS A 175 7.30 -24.19 5.29
CA LYS A 175 8.58 -24.02 5.99
C LYS A 175 8.39 -22.97 7.10
N LYS A 176 8.75 -23.30 8.34
CA LYS A 176 8.69 -22.36 9.46
C LYS A 176 9.83 -21.32 9.32
N PRO A 177 9.54 -20.03 9.17
CA PRO A 177 10.58 -19.00 9.13
C PRO A 177 11.09 -18.66 10.54
N ASN A 178 12.32 -18.16 10.63
CA ASN A 178 12.92 -17.63 11.86
C ASN A 178 12.14 -16.39 12.33
N LYS A 179 11.45 -16.50 13.47
CA LYS A 179 10.45 -15.51 13.92
C LYS A 179 11.01 -14.14 14.32
N GLN A 180 12.23 -14.08 14.87
CA GLN A 180 12.73 -12.85 15.49
C GLN A 180 13.23 -11.82 14.46
N GLN A 181 13.99 -12.25 13.45
CA GLN A 181 14.58 -11.33 12.46
C GLN A 181 13.51 -10.72 11.54
N HIS A 182 12.49 -11.49 11.12
CA HIS A 182 11.42 -11.00 10.25
C HIS A 182 10.42 -10.07 10.96
N GLN A 183 10.30 -10.16 12.30
CA GLN A 183 9.38 -9.33 13.08
C GLN A 183 9.88 -7.88 13.16
N HIS A 184 11.18 -7.71 13.44
CA HIS A 184 11.85 -6.41 13.51
C HIS A 184 11.87 -5.67 12.15
N THR A 185 12.13 -6.42 11.08
CA THR A 185 12.05 -5.95 9.70
C THR A 185 10.67 -5.40 9.32
N THR A 186 9.60 -6.14 9.64
CA THR A 186 8.23 -5.71 9.34
C THR A 186 7.87 -4.46 10.15
N GLU A 187 8.33 -4.38 11.39
CA GLU A 187 8.12 -3.24 12.28
C GLU A 187 8.77 -1.95 11.75
N ALA A 188 9.98 -2.01 11.22
CA ALA A 188 10.65 -0.85 10.62
C ALA A 188 9.86 -0.28 9.43
N VAL A 189 9.42 -1.13 8.50
CA VAL A 189 8.60 -0.72 7.35
C VAL A 189 7.27 -0.12 7.81
N LEU A 190 6.61 -0.73 8.81
CA LEU A 190 5.36 -0.20 9.36
C LEU A 190 5.54 1.18 9.98
N LEU A 191 6.58 1.39 10.78
CA LEU A 191 6.88 2.69 11.40
C LEU A 191 7.11 3.77 10.33
N VAL A 192 7.84 3.46 9.27
CA VAL A 192 8.05 4.38 8.14
C VAL A 192 6.73 4.76 7.49
N LEU A 193 5.85 3.79 7.20
CA LEU A 193 4.54 4.06 6.59
C LEU A 193 3.61 4.84 7.53
N GLN A 194 3.69 4.60 8.84
CA GLN A 194 2.96 5.37 9.84
C GLN A 194 3.44 6.82 9.92
N VAL A 195 4.76 7.07 9.86
CA VAL A 195 5.33 8.43 9.76
C VAL A 195 4.75 9.15 8.54
N PHE A 196 4.77 8.50 7.37
CA PHE A 196 4.22 9.10 6.15
C PHE A 196 2.71 9.35 6.25
N ALA A 197 1.98 8.45 6.91
CA ALA A 197 0.55 8.63 7.13
C ALA A 197 0.24 9.81 8.06
N LEU A 198 1.01 9.99 9.14
CA LEU A 198 0.93 11.15 10.03
C LEU A 198 1.16 12.44 9.24
N ILE A 199 2.29 12.55 8.54
CA ILE A 199 2.62 13.70 7.70
C ILE A 199 1.49 14.04 6.71
N SER A 200 0.88 13.01 6.12
CA SER A 200 -0.20 13.17 5.15
C SER A 200 -1.52 13.62 5.77
N THR A 201 -1.84 13.19 7.00
CA THR A 201 -3.14 13.46 7.65
C THR A 201 -3.19 14.80 8.38
N SER A 202 -2.04 15.33 8.75
CA SER A 202 -1.99 16.44 9.70
C SER A 202 -2.40 17.82 9.19
N ASN A 203 -2.40 18.05 7.87
CA ASN A 203 -2.86 19.34 7.30
C ASN A 203 -4.39 19.41 7.14
N ARG A 204 -5.17 18.50 7.74
CA ARG A 204 -6.64 18.47 7.64
C ARG A 204 -7.35 19.71 8.21
N THR A 205 -6.70 20.50 9.07
CA THR A 205 -7.30 21.64 9.76
C THR A 205 -7.12 22.99 9.05
N ASN A 206 -6.21 23.08 8.06
CA ASN A 206 -5.99 24.30 7.28
C ASN A 206 -6.55 24.13 5.87
N THR A 207 -7.70 24.76 5.64
CA THR A 207 -8.40 24.97 4.36
C THR A 207 -7.53 24.79 3.09
N ASP A 208 -7.74 23.66 2.41
CA ASP A 208 -7.84 23.49 0.96
C ASP A 208 -6.64 23.57 0.00
N ARG A 209 -5.36 23.65 0.42
CA ARG A 209 -4.24 23.55 -0.58
C ARG A 209 -3.02 22.69 -0.22
N ASN A 210 -2.60 22.60 1.05
CA ASN A 210 -1.34 21.92 1.42
C ASN A 210 -1.47 20.43 1.79
N TYR A 211 -2.68 19.93 2.06
CA TYR A 211 -2.92 18.49 2.33
C TYR A 211 -2.49 17.62 1.13
N ASN A 212 -2.76 18.11 -0.07
CA ASN A 212 -2.52 17.35 -1.29
C ASN A 212 -1.04 17.30 -1.68
N ASP A 213 -0.20 18.25 -1.23
CA ASP A 213 1.17 18.35 -1.75
C ASP A 213 2.11 17.30 -1.15
N TYR A 214 2.13 17.11 0.18
CA TYR A 214 3.00 16.09 0.80
C TYR A 214 2.54 14.66 0.53
N PHE A 215 1.23 14.43 0.57
CA PHE A 215 0.67 13.13 0.23
C PHE A 215 0.96 12.76 -1.24
N THR A 216 0.70 13.70 -2.17
CA THR A 216 1.01 13.47 -3.58
C THR A 216 2.51 13.32 -3.82
N LYS A 217 3.36 14.12 -3.18
CA LYS A 217 4.83 13.97 -3.22
C LYS A 217 5.26 12.59 -2.73
N PHE A 218 4.73 12.12 -1.61
CA PHE A 218 5.01 10.78 -1.11
C PHE A 218 4.63 9.70 -2.13
N ILE A 219 3.43 9.77 -2.70
CA ILE A 219 2.98 8.81 -3.72
C ILE A 219 3.88 8.86 -4.96
N ILE A 220 4.26 10.05 -5.44
CA ILE A 220 5.16 10.21 -6.60
C ILE A 220 6.53 9.58 -6.31
N VAL A 221 7.13 9.85 -5.15
CA VAL A 221 8.44 9.28 -4.79
C VAL A 221 8.35 7.76 -4.58
N LEU A 222 7.25 7.26 -4.01
CA LEU A 222 7.00 5.82 -3.89
C LEU A 222 6.87 5.15 -5.25
N MET A 223 6.16 5.79 -6.19
CA MET A 223 6.03 5.32 -7.56
C MET A 223 7.38 5.30 -8.28
N ASP A 224 8.21 6.33 -8.10
CA ASP A 224 9.56 6.37 -8.66
C ASP A 224 10.47 5.28 -8.08
N LEU A 225 10.32 5.00 -6.79
CA LEU A 225 11.04 3.91 -6.13
C LEU A 225 10.64 2.54 -6.70
N PHE A 226 9.33 2.27 -6.87
CA PHE A 226 8.86 1.02 -7.48
C PHE A 226 9.24 0.89 -8.95
N ARG A 227 9.34 2.01 -9.66
CA ARG A 227 9.77 2.05 -11.06
C ARG A 227 11.26 1.71 -11.20
N THR A 228 12.08 2.26 -10.30
CA THR A 228 13.54 2.05 -10.28
C THR A 228 13.90 0.66 -9.78
N ASP A 229 13.22 0.17 -8.74
CA ASP A 229 13.41 -1.17 -8.17
C ASP A 229 12.17 -2.04 -8.37
N ARG A 230 12.14 -2.77 -9.48
CA ARG A 230 11.05 -3.71 -9.80
C ARG A 230 11.02 -4.92 -8.85
N GLY A 231 12.16 -5.32 -8.31
CA GLY A 231 12.23 -6.43 -7.34
C GLY A 231 11.51 -6.06 -6.05
N LEU A 232 11.68 -4.81 -5.59
CA LEU A 232 10.93 -4.27 -4.45
C LEU A 232 9.42 -4.26 -4.70
N LEU A 233 8.98 -3.85 -5.90
CA LEU A 233 7.55 -3.84 -6.23
C LEU A 233 6.95 -5.25 -6.17
N GLU A 234 7.62 -6.24 -6.75
CA GLU A 234 7.16 -7.62 -6.77
C GLU A 234 7.16 -8.28 -5.39
N ALA A 235 8.20 -8.03 -4.59
CA ALA A 235 8.36 -8.63 -3.27
C ALA A 235 7.53 -7.93 -2.18
N ARG A 236 7.51 -6.58 -2.17
CA ARG A 236 6.96 -5.76 -1.08
C ARG A 236 5.80 -4.85 -1.48
N GLY A 237 5.63 -4.56 -2.77
CA GLY A 237 4.63 -3.61 -3.24
C GLY A 237 3.22 -3.92 -2.74
N SER A 238 2.84 -5.20 -2.73
CA SER A 238 1.53 -5.61 -2.21
C SER A 238 1.35 -5.27 -0.72
N PHE A 239 2.37 -5.54 0.11
CA PHE A 239 2.32 -5.25 1.53
C PHE A 239 2.26 -3.75 1.80
N ILE A 240 3.13 -2.96 1.16
CA ILE A 240 3.22 -1.51 1.34
C ILE A 240 1.88 -0.85 1.01
N ILE A 241 1.29 -1.14 -0.15
CA ILE A 241 0.02 -0.53 -0.56
C ILE A 241 -1.12 -0.90 0.39
N ARG A 242 -1.17 -2.15 0.86
CA ARG A 242 -2.19 -2.60 1.82
C ARG A 242 -2.07 -1.88 3.16
N GLN A 243 -0.85 -1.74 3.68
CA GLN A 243 -0.62 -0.99 4.91
C GLN A 243 -0.97 0.49 4.75
N LEU A 244 -0.66 1.10 3.61
CA LEU A 244 -1.11 2.46 3.32
C LEU A 244 -2.64 2.55 3.34
N CYS A 245 -3.36 1.60 2.75
CA CYS A 245 -4.84 1.56 2.78
C CYS A 245 -5.42 1.34 4.18
N MET A 246 -4.65 0.78 5.12
CA MET A 246 -5.06 0.66 6.52
C MET A 246 -4.83 1.96 7.31
N LEU A 247 -3.77 2.70 6.97
CA LEU A 247 -3.35 3.91 7.68
C LEU A 247 -4.03 5.18 7.14
N LEU A 248 -4.37 5.19 5.85
CA LEU A 248 -4.97 6.31 5.13
C LEU A 248 -6.24 5.87 4.40
N SER A 249 -6.99 6.84 3.86
CA SER A 249 -8.19 6.55 3.07
C SER A 249 -7.84 5.71 1.82
N PRO A 250 -8.40 4.49 1.65
CA PRO A 250 -8.18 3.67 0.45
C PRO A 250 -8.62 4.38 -0.83
N GLU A 251 -9.66 5.23 -0.74
CA GLU A 251 -10.19 6.00 -1.86
C GLU A 251 -9.18 7.05 -2.36
N ASP A 252 -8.57 7.81 -1.44
CA ASP A 252 -7.57 8.82 -1.77
C ASP A 252 -6.30 8.17 -2.35
N ILE A 253 -5.89 7.03 -1.79
CA ILE A 253 -4.75 6.25 -2.29
C ILE A 253 -5.00 5.77 -3.71
N TYR A 254 -6.12 5.09 -3.96
CA TYR A 254 -6.42 4.53 -5.28
C TYR A 254 -6.62 5.63 -6.32
N LYS A 255 -7.22 6.77 -5.93
CA LYS A 255 -7.37 7.94 -6.80
C LYS A 255 -6.02 8.55 -7.17
N THR A 256 -5.16 8.82 -6.18
CA THR A 256 -3.85 9.48 -6.40
C THR A 256 -2.88 8.57 -7.14
N LEU A 257 -2.87 7.26 -6.82
CA LEU A 257 -2.11 6.27 -7.59
C LEU A 257 -2.60 6.19 -9.04
N SER A 258 -3.90 6.35 -9.28
CA SER A 258 -4.42 6.36 -10.65
C SER A 258 -4.07 7.64 -11.41
N GLU A 259 -4.14 8.79 -10.76
CA GLU A 259 -3.75 10.07 -11.37
C GLU A 259 -2.25 10.10 -11.71
N THR A 260 -1.40 9.54 -10.85
CA THR A 260 0.05 9.41 -11.12
C THR A 260 0.34 8.39 -12.21
N LEU A 261 -0.30 7.21 -12.19
CA LEU A 261 -0.16 6.17 -13.22
C LEU A 261 -0.67 6.59 -14.59
N ALA A 262 -1.68 7.46 -14.68
CA ALA A 262 -2.21 7.93 -15.96
C ALA A 262 -1.17 8.69 -16.80
N ASN A 263 -0.19 9.31 -16.13
CA ASN A 263 0.91 10.05 -16.75
C ASN A 263 2.20 9.22 -16.88
N GLU A 264 2.16 7.93 -16.56
CA GLU A 264 3.36 7.08 -16.49
C GLU A 264 3.90 6.73 -17.89
N PRO A 265 5.18 7.01 -18.18
CA PRO A 265 5.77 6.71 -19.48
C PRO A 265 6.08 5.21 -19.68
N ASP A 266 6.48 4.48 -18.64
CA ASP A 266 6.78 3.04 -18.76
C ASP A 266 5.50 2.22 -18.66
N THR A 267 4.96 1.87 -19.83
CA THR A 267 3.71 1.10 -19.91
C THR A 267 3.82 -0.27 -19.25
N ASN A 268 5.00 -0.89 -19.21
CA ASN A 268 5.21 -2.19 -18.56
C ASN A 268 5.12 -2.09 -17.04
N PHE A 269 5.77 -1.08 -16.46
CA PHE A 269 5.67 -0.79 -15.04
C PHE A 269 4.22 -0.47 -14.65
N ALA A 270 3.53 0.36 -15.45
CA ALA A 270 2.11 0.66 -15.23
C ALA A 270 1.23 -0.60 -15.23
N ALA A 271 1.48 -1.56 -16.15
CA ALA A 271 0.74 -2.81 -16.19
C ALA A 271 0.98 -3.70 -14.95
N ILE A 272 2.22 -3.80 -14.47
CA ILE A 272 2.56 -4.55 -13.24
C ILE A 272 1.92 -3.88 -12.02
N MET A 273 1.98 -2.56 -11.93
CA MET A 273 1.38 -1.82 -10.82
C MET A 273 -0.14 -1.99 -10.80
N VAL A 274 -0.82 -1.85 -11.94
CA VAL A 274 -2.27 -2.09 -12.07
C VAL A 274 -2.63 -3.53 -11.69
N LYS A 275 -1.83 -4.52 -12.07
CA LYS A 275 -2.02 -5.92 -11.67
C LYS A 275 -1.99 -6.08 -10.14
N ILE A 276 -1.02 -5.46 -9.47
CA ILE A 276 -0.90 -5.48 -8.01
C ILE A 276 -2.09 -4.78 -7.36
N LEU A 277 -2.44 -3.57 -7.83
CA LEU A 277 -3.58 -2.81 -7.31
C LEU A 277 -4.91 -3.52 -7.49
N SER A 278 -5.12 -4.16 -8.64
CA SER A 278 -6.31 -4.97 -8.91
C SER A 278 -6.38 -6.20 -8.01
N SER A 279 -5.23 -6.88 -7.80
CA SER A 279 -5.17 -8.03 -6.89
C SER A 279 -5.50 -7.63 -5.46
N ILE A 280 -4.94 -6.52 -4.96
CA ILE A 280 -5.24 -5.97 -3.63
C ILE A 280 -6.72 -5.59 -3.52
N LEU A 281 -7.24 -4.84 -4.49
CA LEU A 281 -8.62 -4.36 -4.51
C LEU A 281 -9.62 -5.50 -4.41
N LEU A 282 -9.37 -6.61 -5.11
CA LEU A 282 -10.26 -7.76 -5.11
C LEU A 282 -10.11 -8.58 -3.83
N THR A 283 -8.90 -8.84 -3.35
CA THR A 283 -8.65 -9.85 -2.31
C THR A 283 -8.57 -9.34 -0.88
N SER A 284 -8.21 -8.07 -0.67
CA SER A 284 -7.82 -7.58 0.65
C SER A 284 -9.02 -7.10 1.47
N THR A 285 -9.12 -7.48 2.74
CA THR A 285 -10.30 -7.21 3.58
C THR A 285 -10.53 -5.73 3.82
N GLU A 286 -9.46 -4.95 3.93
CA GLU A 286 -9.46 -3.52 4.22
C GLU A 286 -10.08 -2.65 3.11
N LEU A 287 -10.24 -3.18 1.90
CA LEU A 287 -10.91 -2.48 0.79
C LEU A 287 -12.39 -2.87 0.65
N HIS A 288 -13.00 -3.47 1.67
CA HIS A 288 -14.40 -3.87 1.61
C HIS A 288 -15.33 -2.69 1.28
N ASP A 289 -15.18 -1.55 1.97
CA ASP A 289 -16.02 -0.39 1.75
C ASP A 289 -15.82 0.23 0.36
N LEU A 290 -14.56 0.27 -0.10
CA LEU A 290 -14.23 0.74 -1.45
C LEU A 290 -14.87 -0.16 -2.53
N ARG A 291 -14.82 -1.49 -2.33
CA ARG A 291 -15.51 -2.44 -3.24
C ARG A 291 -17.01 -2.23 -3.25
N VAL A 292 -17.65 -1.98 -2.11
CA VAL A 292 -19.09 -1.72 -2.04
C VAL A 292 -19.44 -0.42 -2.76
N LYS A 293 -18.65 0.65 -2.56
CA LYS A 293 -18.79 1.92 -3.30
C LYS A 293 -18.68 1.71 -4.81
N LEU A 294 -17.64 1.02 -5.28
CA LEU A 294 -17.42 0.72 -6.70
C LEU A 294 -18.47 -0.22 -7.30
N LYS A 295 -19.01 -1.15 -6.50
CA LYS A 295 -20.09 -2.06 -6.92
C LYS A 295 -21.41 -1.32 -7.12
N ASN A 296 -21.71 -0.37 -6.24
CA ASN A 296 -23.01 0.30 -6.23
C ASN A 296 -23.02 1.56 -7.10
N LEU A 297 -21.90 2.26 -7.26
CA LEU A 297 -21.78 3.50 -8.05
C LEU A 297 -22.93 4.48 -7.76
N GLN A 298 -23.27 4.67 -6.49
CA GLN A 298 -24.44 5.47 -6.08
C GLN A 298 -24.18 6.97 -6.07
N THR A 299 -22.92 7.40 -5.98
CA THR A 299 -22.53 8.82 -5.87
C THR A 299 -21.72 9.27 -7.07
N THR A 300 -21.78 10.56 -7.40
CA THR A 300 -20.94 11.17 -8.45
C THR A 300 -19.45 10.97 -8.18
N GLU A 301 -19.04 10.99 -6.91
CA GLU A 301 -17.67 10.70 -6.48
C GLU A 301 -17.27 9.26 -6.78
N SER A 302 -18.14 8.28 -6.47
CA SER A 302 -17.89 6.86 -6.78
C SER A 302 -17.81 6.59 -8.28
N ALA A 303 -18.62 7.29 -9.08
CA ALA A 303 -18.55 7.24 -10.55
C ALA A 303 -17.26 7.87 -11.06
N GLY A 304 -16.85 9.01 -10.51
CA GLY A 304 -15.57 9.66 -10.82
C GLY A 304 -14.36 8.79 -10.46
N LEU A 305 -14.40 8.12 -9.31
CA LEU A 305 -13.38 7.14 -8.90
C LEU A 305 -13.32 5.97 -9.88
N PHE A 306 -14.48 5.40 -10.26
CA PHE A 306 -14.53 4.34 -11.26
C PHE A 306 -13.90 4.78 -12.59
N VAL A 307 -14.22 5.98 -13.08
CA VAL A 307 -13.62 6.53 -14.32
C VAL A 307 -12.11 6.72 -14.18
N CYS A 308 -11.65 7.20 -13.01
CA CYS A 308 -10.22 7.36 -12.73
C CYS A 308 -9.48 6.02 -12.78
N LEU A 309 -10.03 5.01 -12.08
CA LEU A 309 -9.49 3.65 -12.08
C LEU A 309 -9.57 2.99 -13.45
N TYR A 310 -10.67 3.21 -14.20
CA TYR A 310 -10.84 2.62 -15.51
C TYR A 310 -9.69 3.05 -16.45
N LYS A 311 -9.36 4.34 -16.48
CA LYS A 311 -8.29 4.89 -17.33
C LYS A 311 -6.95 4.22 -17.05
N THR A 312 -6.61 3.97 -15.80
CA THR A 312 -5.35 3.29 -15.45
C THR A 312 -5.44 1.78 -15.61
N TRP A 313 -6.59 1.17 -15.34
CA TRP A 313 -6.79 -0.27 -15.51
C TRP A 313 -6.71 -0.68 -16.98
N CYS A 314 -6.85 0.26 -17.92
CA CYS A 314 -6.59 0.03 -19.34
C CYS A 314 -5.18 -0.50 -19.65
N HIS A 315 -4.19 -0.32 -18.76
CA HIS A 315 -2.86 -0.92 -18.96
C HIS A 315 -2.86 -2.45 -18.81
N ASN A 316 -3.85 -3.03 -18.12
CA ASN A 316 -4.04 -4.47 -17.97
C ASN A 316 -5.49 -4.88 -18.34
N PRO A 317 -5.71 -5.51 -19.51
CA PRO A 317 -7.04 -5.85 -19.99
C PRO A 317 -7.86 -6.73 -19.04
N ILE A 318 -7.22 -7.68 -18.36
CA ILE A 318 -7.91 -8.64 -17.49
C ILE A 318 -8.29 -7.97 -16.17
N ALA A 319 -7.43 -7.12 -15.62
CA ALA A 319 -7.75 -6.27 -14.50
C ALA A 319 -8.94 -5.35 -14.81
N LEU A 320 -8.99 -4.78 -16.02
CA LEU A 320 -10.10 -3.93 -16.46
C LEU A 320 -11.43 -4.69 -16.53
N VAL A 321 -11.43 -5.91 -17.08
CA VAL A 321 -12.61 -6.78 -17.08
C VAL A 321 -13.03 -7.13 -15.65
N ALA A 322 -12.07 -7.43 -14.76
CA ALA A 322 -12.36 -7.68 -13.36
C ALA A 322 -13.00 -6.47 -12.65
N LEU A 323 -12.55 -5.25 -12.97
CA LEU A 323 -13.15 -4.01 -12.48
C LEU A 323 -14.58 -3.83 -13.00
N CYS A 324 -14.84 -4.12 -14.28
CA CYS A 324 -16.19 -4.06 -14.84
C CYS A 324 -17.14 -5.10 -14.22
N PHE A 325 -16.63 -6.30 -13.94
CA PHE A 325 -17.37 -7.30 -13.17
C PHE A 325 -17.65 -6.83 -11.74
N LEU A 326 -16.67 -6.18 -11.10
CA LEU A 326 -16.84 -5.60 -9.76
C LEU A 326 -17.95 -4.56 -9.71
N SER A 327 -18.00 -3.68 -10.71
CA SER A 327 -18.95 -2.57 -10.81
C SER A 327 -20.28 -2.94 -11.47
N GLN A 328 -20.51 -4.22 -11.80
CA GLN A 328 -21.72 -4.72 -12.47
C GLN A 328 -21.97 -4.15 -13.87
N ASN A 329 -20.94 -3.68 -14.58
CA ASN A 329 -21.03 -3.16 -15.94
C ASN A 329 -20.79 -4.27 -16.98
N TYR A 330 -21.71 -5.24 -17.02
CA TYR A 330 -21.54 -6.48 -17.80
C TYR A 330 -21.58 -6.28 -19.32
N ASP A 331 -22.38 -5.34 -19.82
CA ASP A 331 -22.45 -5.03 -21.25
C ASP A 331 -21.09 -4.55 -21.77
N HIS A 332 -20.45 -3.67 -21.02
CA HIS A 332 -19.13 -3.16 -21.35
C HIS A 332 -18.05 -4.22 -21.21
N ALA A 333 -18.12 -5.05 -20.15
CA ALA A 333 -17.21 -6.18 -19.99
C ALA A 333 -17.28 -7.15 -21.19
N CYS A 334 -18.49 -7.43 -21.70
CA CYS A 334 -18.67 -8.27 -22.88
C CYS A 334 -18.01 -7.66 -24.13
N LYS A 335 -18.19 -6.36 -24.37
CA LYS A 335 -17.54 -5.66 -25.49
C LYS A 335 -16.01 -5.73 -25.36
N LEU A 336 -15.46 -5.50 -24.17
CA LEU A 336 -14.02 -5.57 -23.92
C LEU A 336 -13.45 -6.96 -24.18
N VAL A 337 -14.11 -8.02 -23.72
CA VAL A 337 -13.68 -9.41 -23.97
C VAL A 337 -13.66 -9.74 -25.46
N GLN A 338 -14.61 -9.21 -26.25
CA GLN A 338 -14.59 -9.39 -27.71
C GLN A 338 -13.37 -8.73 -28.37
N LEU A 339 -12.89 -7.61 -27.83
CA LEU A 339 -11.68 -6.94 -28.32
C LEU A 339 -10.39 -7.72 -28.01
N PHE A 340 -10.43 -8.73 -27.14
CA PHE A 340 -9.25 -9.55 -26.83
C PHE A 340 -8.84 -10.45 -28.00
N ALA A 341 -9.71 -10.64 -29.00
CA ALA A 341 -9.38 -11.36 -30.23
C ALA A 341 -8.18 -10.74 -30.99
N ASP A 342 -8.01 -9.42 -30.88
CA ASP A 342 -6.94 -8.68 -31.55
C ASP A 342 -5.68 -8.55 -30.69
N ILE A 343 -5.70 -9.08 -29.46
CA ILE A 343 -4.58 -9.01 -28.51
C ILE A 343 -3.72 -10.28 -28.61
N GLU A 344 -2.41 -10.10 -28.54
CA GLU A 344 -1.46 -11.21 -28.46
C GLU A 344 -1.67 -12.03 -27.18
N VAL A 345 -2.06 -13.30 -27.33
CA VAL A 345 -2.28 -14.23 -26.21
C VAL A 345 -0.94 -14.73 -25.68
N THR A 346 -0.46 -14.15 -24.58
CA THR A 346 0.77 -14.57 -23.89
C THR A 346 0.47 -15.50 -22.71
N VAL A 347 1.49 -16.21 -22.21
CA VAL A 347 1.36 -17.06 -21.01
C VAL A 347 0.92 -16.25 -19.79
N ASP A 348 1.49 -15.06 -19.59
CA ASP A 348 1.13 -14.17 -18.49
C ASP A 348 -0.34 -13.73 -18.56
N PHE A 349 -0.82 -13.46 -19.78
CA PHE A 349 -2.23 -13.15 -20.03
C PHE A 349 -3.13 -14.33 -19.63
N LEU A 350 -2.79 -15.56 -20.03
CA LEU A 350 -3.54 -16.76 -19.65
C LEU A 350 -3.54 -17.01 -18.13
N ILE A 351 -2.40 -16.80 -17.46
CA ILE A 351 -2.30 -16.90 -15.99
C ILE A 351 -3.23 -15.90 -15.31
N GLU A 352 -3.36 -14.70 -15.86
CA GLU A 352 -4.26 -13.68 -15.31
C GLU A 352 -5.73 -14.02 -15.53
N ILE A 353 -6.11 -14.60 -16.68
CA ILE A 353 -7.48 -15.11 -16.88
C ILE A 353 -7.76 -16.23 -15.88
N ASP A 354 -6.82 -17.17 -15.71
CA ASP A 354 -6.96 -18.27 -14.75
C ASP A 354 -7.21 -17.74 -13.32
N LYS A 355 -6.40 -16.77 -12.88
CA LYS A 355 -6.59 -16.08 -11.58
C LYS A 355 -7.95 -15.39 -11.49
N LEU A 356 -8.40 -14.69 -12.53
CA LEU A 356 -9.72 -14.06 -12.54
C LEU A 356 -10.83 -15.10 -12.40
N VAL A 357 -10.75 -16.21 -13.11
CA VAL A 357 -11.73 -17.30 -13.03
C VAL A 357 -11.76 -17.93 -11.63
N GLN A 358 -10.60 -18.16 -11.02
CA GLN A 358 -10.54 -18.61 -9.62
C GLN A 358 -11.20 -17.60 -8.68
N LEU A 359 -11.00 -16.29 -8.91
CA LEU A 359 -11.65 -15.24 -8.13
C LEU A 359 -13.17 -15.21 -8.33
N LEU A 360 -13.70 -15.57 -9.50
CA LEU A 360 -15.16 -15.67 -9.70
C LEU A 360 -15.81 -16.67 -8.74
N GLU A 361 -15.06 -17.70 -8.31
CA GLU A 361 -15.52 -18.66 -7.31
C GLU A 361 -15.32 -18.21 -5.85
N SER A 362 -14.55 -17.13 -5.64
CA SER A 362 -14.34 -16.55 -4.31
C SER A 362 -15.57 -15.79 -3.79
N PRO A 363 -15.66 -15.51 -2.48
CA PRO A 363 -16.77 -14.76 -1.89
C PRO A 363 -17.00 -13.38 -2.51
N ILE A 364 -15.95 -12.76 -3.06
CA ILE A 364 -15.97 -11.40 -3.62
C ILE A 364 -16.97 -11.30 -4.78
N PHE A 365 -17.08 -12.34 -5.61
CA PHE A 365 -17.99 -12.38 -6.77
C PHE A 365 -19.24 -13.24 -6.53
N THR A 366 -19.62 -13.47 -5.27
CA THR A 366 -20.85 -14.21 -4.95
C THR A 366 -22.09 -13.59 -5.59
N TYR A 367 -22.19 -12.26 -5.62
CA TYR A 367 -23.32 -11.57 -6.27
C TYR A 367 -23.33 -11.79 -7.79
N LEU A 368 -22.17 -11.87 -8.44
CA LEU A 368 -22.07 -12.14 -9.89
C LEU A 368 -22.55 -13.56 -10.17
N ARG A 369 -22.15 -14.54 -9.34
CA ARG A 369 -22.64 -15.92 -9.45
C ARG A 369 -24.15 -16.02 -9.24
N LEU A 370 -24.71 -15.25 -8.30
CA LEU A 370 -26.16 -15.18 -8.11
C LEU A 370 -26.86 -14.49 -9.28
N ALA A 371 -26.24 -13.49 -9.92
CA ALA A 371 -26.78 -12.83 -11.10
C ALA A 371 -26.92 -13.79 -12.30
N LEU A 372 -26.14 -14.89 -12.36
CA LEU A 372 -26.28 -15.92 -13.40
C LEU A 372 -27.63 -16.68 -13.33
N LEU A 373 -28.36 -16.60 -12.22
CA LEU A 373 -29.68 -17.21 -12.10
C LEU A 373 -30.70 -16.50 -13.00
N ASP A 374 -30.58 -15.19 -13.15
CA ASP A 374 -31.44 -14.37 -14.00
C ASP A 374 -30.84 -14.22 -15.41
N VAL A 375 -31.06 -15.26 -16.22
CA VAL A 375 -30.54 -15.37 -17.58
C VAL A 375 -31.09 -14.29 -18.50
N GLU A 376 -32.29 -13.76 -18.24
CA GLU A 376 -32.95 -12.84 -19.16
C GLU A 376 -32.35 -11.44 -19.11
N ASN A 377 -32.08 -10.95 -17.90
CA ASN A 377 -31.48 -9.64 -17.68
C ASN A 377 -29.94 -9.66 -17.78
N ASN A 378 -29.29 -10.81 -17.54
CA ASN A 378 -27.82 -10.91 -17.49
C ASN A 378 -27.20 -11.68 -18.67
N GLN A 379 -27.80 -11.61 -19.87
CA GLN A 379 -27.27 -12.29 -21.06
C GLN A 379 -25.85 -11.85 -21.42
N THR A 380 -25.52 -10.57 -21.23
CA THR A 380 -24.20 -10.03 -21.53
C THR A 380 -23.13 -10.50 -20.55
N LEU A 381 -23.49 -10.77 -19.30
CA LEU A 381 -22.61 -11.45 -18.35
C LEU A 381 -22.27 -12.87 -18.81
N ILE A 382 -23.28 -13.65 -19.21
CA ILE A 382 -23.07 -15.01 -19.71
C ILE A 382 -22.18 -14.98 -20.96
N ARG A 383 -22.44 -14.07 -21.90
CA ARG A 383 -21.60 -13.88 -23.09
C ARG A 383 -20.16 -13.50 -22.74
N ALA A 384 -19.94 -12.59 -21.79
CA ALA A 384 -18.61 -12.21 -21.35
C ALA A 384 -17.85 -13.40 -20.73
N LEU A 385 -18.50 -14.18 -19.87
CA LEU A 385 -17.92 -15.39 -19.27
C LEU A 385 -17.63 -16.47 -20.32
N CYS A 386 -18.52 -16.69 -21.28
CA CYS A 386 -18.26 -17.57 -22.41
C CYS A 386 -17.07 -17.09 -23.25
N GLY A 387 -16.96 -15.78 -23.49
CA GLY A 387 -15.81 -15.19 -24.18
C GLY A 387 -14.50 -15.49 -23.46
N LEU A 388 -14.44 -15.32 -22.13
CA LEU A 388 -13.28 -15.69 -21.32
C LEU A 388 -12.99 -17.19 -21.38
N LEU A 389 -14.02 -18.05 -21.36
CA LEU A 389 -13.87 -19.49 -21.49
C LEU A 389 -13.22 -19.87 -22.83
N MET A 390 -13.59 -19.20 -23.92
CA MET A 390 -13.05 -19.46 -25.26
C MET A 390 -11.59 -19.03 -25.42
N LEU A 391 -11.09 -18.12 -24.57
CA LEU A 391 -9.69 -17.70 -24.55
C LEU A 391 -8.78 -18.65 -23.77
N LEU A 392 -9.34 -19.47 -22.88
CA LEU A 392 -8.58 -20.40 -22.04
C LEU A 392 -8.22 -21.68 -22.82
N PRO A 393 -6.97 -22.19 -22.67
CA PRO A 393 -6.63 -23.51 -23.18
C PRO A 393 -7.46 -24.58 -22.46
N GLY A 394 -8.03 -25.52 -23.22
CA GLY A 394 -8.96 -26.54 -22.71
C GLY A 394 -8.37 -27.54 -21.69
N LYS A 395 -7.07 -27.46 -21.39
CA LYS A 395 -6.40 -28.30 -20.37
C LYS A 395 -6.22 -27.61 -19.01
N THR A 396 -6.63 -26.34 -18.88
CA THR A 396 -6.43 -25.56 -17.66
C THR A 396 -7.54 -25.83 -16.64
N ASP A 397 -7.22 -25.77 -15.34
CA ASP A 397 -8.21 -25.93 -14.28
C ASP A 397 -9.27 -24.83 -14.32
N ALA A 398 -8.88 -23.58 -14.61
CA ALA A 398 -9.83 -22.48 -14.80
C ALA A 398 -10.85 -22.78 -15.89
N PHE A 399 -10.46 -23.39 -17.02
CA PHE A 399 -11.41 -23.79 -18.06
C PHE A 399 -12.50 -24.71 -17.49
N HIS A 400 -12.10 -25.73 -16.72
CA HIS A 400 -13.05 -26.65 -16.11
C HIS A 400 -13.89 -26.01 -15.00
N VAL A 401 -13.33 -25.12 -14.19
CA VAL A 401 -14.06 -24.37 -13.16
C VAL A 401 -15.16 -23.51 -13.79
N LEU A 402 -14.80 -22.68 -14.77
CA LEU A 402 -15.74 -21.78 -15.42
C LEU A 402 -16.79 -22.54 -16.24
N ARG A 403 -16.38 -23.60 -16.95
CA ARG A 403 -17.30 -24.45 -17.70
C ARG A 403 -18.35 -25.09 -16.79
N ARG A 404 -17.94 -25.72 -15.69
CA ARG A 404 -18.88 -26.33 -14.72
C ARG A 404 -19.85 -25.29 -14.15
N ARG A 405 -19.37 -24.07 -13.87
CA ARG A 405 -20.23 -22.98 -13.38
C ARG A 405 -21.28 -22.57 -14.42
N LEU A 406 -20.89 -22.47 -15.69
CA LEU A 406 -21.80 -22.12 -16.78
C LEU A 406 -22.78 -23.26 -17.11
N GLU A 407 -22.37 -24.52 -16.97
CA GLU A 407 -23.25 -25.70 -17.10
C GLU A 407 -24.35 -25.74 -16.02
N CYS A 408 -24.13 -25.12 -14.86
CA CYS A 408 -25.17 -24.97 -13.83
C CYS A 408 -26.23 -23.90 -14.17
N VAL A 409 -26.03 -23.10 -15.22
CA VAL A 409 -26.97 -22.02 -15.58
C VAL A 409 -28.18 -22.62 -16.30
N PRO A 410 -29.42 -22.39 -15.81
CA PRO A 410 -30.62 -22.93 -16.45
C PRO A 410 -30.77 -22.44 -17.90
N ASN A 411 -31.11 -23.33 -18.83
CA ASN A 411 -31.31 -23.02 -20.25
C ASN A 411 -30.09 -22.43 -20.98
N PHE A 412 -28.87 -22.76 -20.53
CA PHE A 412 -27.60 -22.25 -21.08
C PHE A 412 -27.46 -22.43 -22.60
N ILE A 413 -27.98 -23.51 -23.19
CA ILE A 413 -27.82 -23.82 -24.62
C ILE A 413 -29.04 -23.36 -25.44
N ASP A 414 -30.25 -23.49 -24.91
CA ASP A 414 -31.49 -23.26 -25.67
C ASP A 414 -31.79 -21.78 -25.97
N LYS A 415 -31.18 -20.83 -25.24
CA LYS A 415 -31.43 -19.40 -25.46
C LYS A 415 -30.42 -18.71 -26.38
N PHE A 416 -29.22 -19.25 -26.62
CA PHE A 416 -28.26 -18.62 -27.56
C PHE A 416 -28.75 -18.62 -29.01
N THR A 417 -29.60 -19.58 -29.39
CA THR A 417 -30.15 -19.72 -30.75
C THR A 417 -31.39 -18.87 -31.01
N SER A 418 -32.01 -18.29 -29.98
CA SER A 418 -33.27 -17.52 -30.11
C SER A 418 -33.08 -15.99 -30.13
N VAL A 419 -31.87 -15.49 -29.85
CA VAL A 419 -31.60 -14.05 -29.74
C VAL A 419 -31.51 -13.35 -31.11
N ASP A 420 -31.05 -14.02 -32.16
CA ASP A 420 -30.96 -13.39 -33.50
C ASP A 420 -32.32 -12.95 -34.07
N LYS A 421 -33.43 -13.48 -33.54
CA LYS A 421 -34.79 -13.08 -33.96
C LYS A 421 -35.41 -11.95 -33.16
N ARG A 422 -34.86 -11.56 -31.99
CA ARG A 422 -35.46 -10.50 -31.14
C ARG A 422 -34.77 -9.14 -31.26
N VAL A 423 -33.50 -9.10 -31.64
CA VAL A 423 -32.74 -7.84 -31.78
C VAL A 423 -33.30 -6.94 -32.90
N ALA A 424 -33.99 -7.49 -33.90
CA ALA A 424 -34.67 -6.71 -34.94
C ALA A 424 -35.94 -5.97 -34.47
N ASN A 425 -36.58 -6.39 -33.37
CA ASN A 425 -37.92 -5.92 -32.99
C ASN A 425 -37.97 -4.99 -31.76
N LEU A 426 -36.84 -4.70 -31.11
CA LEU A 426 -36.78 -3.83 -29.92
C LEU A 426 -36.39 -2.37 -30.23
N SER A 427 -36.12 -2.03 -31.50
CA SER A 427 -35.71 -0.68 -31.92
C SER A 427 -36.84 0.38 -31.89
N MET A 428 -38.03 0.10 -31.36
CA MET A 428 -39.13 1.08 -31.41
C MET A 428 -39.88 1.40 -30.12
N ASN A 429 -39.63 0.78 -28.96
CA ASN A 429 -40.37 1.16 -27.76
C ASN A 429 -39.56 1.00 -26.47
N ALA A 430 -38.78 2.03 -26.14
CA ALA A 430 -38.33 2.29 -24.78
C ALA A 430 -38.12 3.80 -24.57
N LYS A 431 -39.18 4.60 -24.78
CA LYS A 431 -39.31 5.88 -24.05
C LYS A 431 -39.96 5.55 -22.70
N VAL A 432 -39.14 5.12 -21.75
CA VAL A 432 -39.53 5.05 -20.33
C VAL A 432 -38.93 6.27 -19.66
N ASN A 433 -39.82 7.12 -19.17
CA ASN A 433 -39.52 8.27 -18.34
C ASN A 433 -38.87 7.79 -17.04
N GLU A 434 -37.61 8.17 -16.80
CA GLU A 434 -36.99 8.08 -15.47
C GLU A 434 -36.26 9.38 -15.15
N THR A 435 -36.97 10.26 -14.44
CA THR A 435 -36.38 11.27 -13.57
C THR A 435 -35.79 10.59 -12.34
N THR A 436 -34.56 10.09 -12.46
CA THR A 436 -33.64 9.87 -11.33
C THR A 436 -32.23 10.13 -11.85
N ASN A 437 -31.49 11.05 -11.21
CA ASN A 437 -30.07 11.29 -11.48
C ASN A 437 -29.27 10.04 -11.07
N ASP A 438 -29.32 8.96 -11.86
CA ASP A 438 -28.47 7.80 -11.69
C ASP A 438 -27.06 8.16 -12.22
N PRO A 439 -26.05 8.34 -11.36
CA PRO A 439 -24.71 8.73 -11.79
C PRO A 439 -24.04 7.68 -12.68
N ARG A 440 -24.56 6.45 -12.77
CA ARG A 440 -24.10 5.45 -13.75
C ARG A 440 -24.37 5.86 -15.19
N LYS A 441 -25.47 6.59 -15.45
CA LYS A 441 -25.84 7.09 -16.79
C LYS A 441 -24.92 8.23 -17.26
N ASN A 442 -24.15 8.85 -16.35
CA ASN A 442 -23.18 9.90 -16.67
C ASN A 442 -21.82 9.34 -17.14
N ILE A 443 -21.59 8.03 -17.04
CA ILE A 443 -20.32 7.41 -17.46
C ILE A 443 -20.37 7.14 -18.97
N ASN A 444 -19.49 7.80 -19.73
CA ASN A 444 -19.38 7.61 -21.17
C ASN A 444 -18.50 6.38 -21.49
N PHE A 445 -19.14 5.21 -21.58
CA PHE A 445 -18.42 3.95 -21.86
C PHE A 445 -17.79 3.90 -23.25
N ASP A 446 -18.31 4.64 -24.24
CA ASP A 446 -17.75 4.64 -25.60
C ASP A 446 -16.42 5.42 -25.64
N GLU A 447 -16.34 6.56 -24.95
CA GLU A 447 -15.08 7.30 -24.78
C GLU A 447 -14.04 6.47 -24.02
N LEU A 448 -14.47 5.78 -22.95
CA LEU A 448 -13.62 4.88 -22.19
C LEU A 448 -13.09 3.71 -23.05
N GLN A 449 -13.91 3.16 -23.94
CA GLN A 449 -13.48 2.13 -24.88
C GLN A 449 -12.43 2.64 -25.86
N GLN A 450 -12.62 3.86 -26.40
CA GLN A 450 -11.63 4.48 -27.28
C GLN A 450 -10.31 4.73 -26.56
N TYR A 451 -10.38 5.19 -25.30
CA TYR A 451 -9.21 5.36 -24.45
C TYR A 451 -8.47 4.05 -24.23
N TYR A 452 -9.20 2.96 -23.93
CA TYR A 452 -8.62 1.62 -23.80
C TYR A 452 -7.84 1.21 -25.06
N LEU A 453 -8.43 1.35 -26.24
CA LEU A 453 -7.77 1.02 -27.51
C LEU A 453 -6.49 1.85 -27.73
N ALA A 454 -6.52 3.14 -27.41
CA ALA A 454 -5.35 4.01 -27.53
C ALA A 454 -4.19 3.56 -26.61
N ILE A 455 -4.49 3.15 -25.38
CA ILE A 455 -3.48 2.65 -24.43
C ILE A 455 -2.93 1.28 -24.87
N GLN A 456 -3.78 0.38 -25.36
CA GLN A 456 -3.32 -0.91 -25.87
C GLN A 456 -2.41 -0.75 -27.10
N ASN A 457 -2.73 0.18 -28.00
CA ASN A 457 -1.86 0.51 -29.13
C ASN A 457 -0.49 1.04 -28.67
N LYS A 458 -0.45 1.92 -27.66
CA LYS A 458 0.81 2.37 -27.04
C LYS A 458 1.65 1.20 -26.52
N HIS A 459 1.02 0.20 -25.88
CA HIS A 459 1.74 -1.00 -25.41
C HIS A 459 2.33 -1.82 -26.56
N VAL A 460 1.57 -2.00 -27.64
CA VAL A 460 2.04 -2.69 -28.85
C VAL A 460 3.22 -1.95 -29.46
N ASP A 461 3.16 -0.63 -29.54
CA ASP A 461 4.24 0.19 -30.10
C ASP A 461 5.50 0.17 -29.21
N SER A 462 5.34 0.28 -27.89
CA SER A 462 6.45 0.15 -26.92
C SER A 462 7.13 -1.22 -27.00
N LYS A 463 6.36 -2.30 -27.18
CA LYS A 463 6.91 -3.65 -27.42
C LYS A 463 7.72 -3.70 -28.72
N LYS A 464 7.17 -3.18 -29.83
CA LYS A 464 7.85 -3.13 -31.13
C LYS A 464 9.15 -2.34 -31.08
N GLN A 465 9.19 -1.23 -30.35
CA GLN A 465 10.40 -0.44 -30.16
C GLN A 465 11.47 -1.20 -29.38
N ARG A 466 11.10 -1.93 -28.31
CA ARG A 466 12.06 -2.76 -27.55
C ARG A 466 12.72 -3.84 -28.42
N TYR A 467 11.97 -4.51 -29.29
CA TYR A 467 12.51 -5.51 -30.22
C TYR A 467 13.41 -4.93 -31.31
N ARG A 468 13.24 -3.65 -31.70
CA ARG A 468 14.10 -2.99 -32.68
C ARG A 468 15.47 -2.56 -32.13
N TYR A 469 15.60 -2.43 -30.81
CA TYR A 469 16.82 -1.95 -30.15
C TYR A 469 17.63 -3.03 -29.42
N THR A 470 17.17 -4.28 -29.36
CA THR A 470 18.03 -5.41 -28.99
C THR A 470 18.95 -5.72 -30.18
N PRO A 471 20.24 -5.36 -30.16
CA PRO A 471 21.15 -5.78 -31.22
C PRO A 471 21.25 -7.30 -31.13
N THR A 472 21.16 -7.96 -32.27
CA THR A 472 21.63 -9.34 -32.44
C THR A 472 23.12 -9.41 -32.11
N SER A 473 23.46 -9.49 -30.82
CA SER A 473 24.71 -10.06 -30.35
C SER A 473 24.48 -11.56 -30.17
N ASP A 474 24.62 -12.30 -31.27
CA ASP A 474 25.11 -13.67 -31.31
C ASP A 474 25.04 -14.13 -32.77
N GLY A 475 26.15 -13.90 -33.45
CA GLY A 475 26.33 -14.17 -34.86
C GLY A 475 27.75 -13.82 -35.29
N LEU A 476 28.74 -14.44 -34.63
CA LEU A 476 30.05 -14.84 -35.17
C LEU A 476 30.81 -15.70 -34.17
#